data_AF-A0A0M0JBX6-F1
#
_entry.id   AF-A0A0M0JBX6-F1
#
_cell.length_a   1.000
_cell.length_b   1.000
_cell.length_c   1.000
_cell.angle_alpha   90.00
_cell.angle_beta   90.00
_cell.angle_gamma   90.00
#
_symmetry.space_group_name_H-M   'P 1'
#
loop_
_entity.id
_entity.type
_entity.pdbx_description
1 polymer ?
#
loop_
_entity_poly.entity_id
_entity_poly.type
_entity_poly.pdbx_seq_one_letter_code
_entity_poly.pdbx_strand_id
1 'polypeptide(L)'
;MVMPVARFGFGKAAKEEIAEAKEEKEEMSIKALLSEYGLIALVFHFSVWCTSLATVYALLTLGLADSLAGVLGRLGLDGGALNGAAGLAGRATATFGIVEAIGPARLALTVAATPKVSERARQYAAVRDAEAWVQSQIETITAKLGGGSKQ
;
A
#
# COMPACT_ATOMS: atom_id res chain seq x y z
N MET A 1 -27.72 42.31 25.92
CA MET A 1 -28.25 40.94 25.86
C MET A 1 -27.14 40.06 25.30
N VAL A 2 -26.39 39.38 26.16
CA VAL A 2 -25.22 38.55 25.82
C VAL A 2 -25.49 37.17 26.39
N MET A 3 -25.48 36.12 25.57
CA MET A 3 -25.67 34.74 26.04
C MET A 3 -24.33 34.13 26.49
N PRO A 4 -24.31 33.34 27.58
CA PRO A 4 -23.12 32.59 27.99
C PRO A 4 -22.98 31.29 27.17
N VAL A 5 -21.80 31.05 26.63
CA VAL A 5 -21.41 29.78 25.98
C VAL A 5 -21.07 28.76 27.06
N ALA A 6 -21.84 27.67 27.13
CA ALA A 6 -21.56 26.52 27.98
C ALA A 6 -20.30 25.79 27.49
N ARG A 7 -19.31 25.64 28.38
CA ARG A 7 -18.07 24.89 28.14
C ARG A 7 -18.34 23.40 28.39
N PHE A 8 -18.50 22.63 27.32
CA PHE A 8 -18.63 21.17 27.41
C PHE A 8 -17.27 20.52 27.69
N GLY A 9 -17.18 19.80 28.81
CA GLY A 9 -16.03 18.98 29.19
C GLY A 9 -15.96 17.71 28.35
N PHE A 10 -15.04 17.67 27.39
CA PHE A 10 -14.77 16.53 26.50
C PHE A 10 -13.35 15.95 26.69
N GLY A 11 -12.78 16.08 27.89
CA GLY A 11 -11.35 15.82 28.11
C GLY A 11 -11.00 14.50 28.81
N LYS A 12 -11.94 13.88 29.55
CA LYS A 12 -11.60 12.77 30.46
C LYS A 12 -11.97 11.40 29.91
N ALA A 13 -13.16 11.23 29.34
CA ALA A 13 -13.62 9.95 28.80
C ALA A 13 -12.81 9.46 27.58
N ALA A 14 -12.37 10.37 26.70
CA ALA A 14 -11.55 10.01 25.54
C ALA A 14 -10.16 9.47 25.93
N LYS A 15 -9.65 9.80 27.11
CA LYS A 15 -8.30 9.39 27.53
C LYS A 15 -8.26 7.98 28.11
N GLU A 16 -9.37 7.52 28.70
CA GLU A 16 -9.49 6.17 29.26
C GLU A 16 -9.80 5.14 28.14
N GLU A 17 -10.64 5.46 27.16
CA GLU A 17 -10.90 4.56 26.01
C GLU A 17 -9.64 4.33 25.13
N ILE A 18 -8.79 5.36 24.98
CA ILE A 18 -7.53 5.24 24.22
C ILE A 18 -6.48 4.43 25.00
N ALA A 19 -6.60 4.33 26.34
CA ALA A 19 -5.69 3.57 27.17
C ALA A 19 -6.05 2.06 27.20
N GLU A 20 -7.34 1.72 27.16
CA GLU A 20 -7.78 0.31 27.14
C GLU A 20 -7.67 -0.33 25.74
N ALA A 21 -7.75 0.46 24.66
CA ALA A 21 -7.51 -0.04 23.30
C ALA A 21 -6.02 -0.27 22.96
N LYS A 22 -5.12 -0.09 23.93
CA LYS A 22 -3.66 -0.23 23.77
C LYS A 22 -3.08 -1.55 24.27
N GLU A 23 -3.87 -2.43 24.87
CA GLU A 23 -3.41 -3.78 25.19
C GLU A 23 -3.80 -4.75 24.06
N GLU A 24 -2.76 -5.42 23.55
CA GLU A 24 -2.79 -6.54 22.61
C GLU A 24 -3.13 -6.25 21.14
N LYS A 25 -2.42 -5.30 20.53
CA LYS A 25 -1.89 -5.54 19.18
C LYS A 25 -0.41 -5.83 19.32
N GLU A 26 -0.05 -7.11 19.36
CA GLU A 26 1.31 -7.50 18.97
C GLU A 26 1.56 -6.90 17.59
N GLU A 27 2.37 -5.84 17.54
CA GLU A 27 2.91 -5.32 16.31
C GLU A 27 3.76 -6.45 15.71
N MET A 28 3.15 -7.29 14.87
CA MET A 28 3.90 -8.25 14.08
C MET A 28 4.96 -7.45 13.34
N SER A 29 6.22 -7.73 13.68
CA SER A 29 7.37 -7.09 13.05
C SER A 29 7.19 -7.15 11.53
N ILE A 30 7.55 -6.08 10.81
CA ILE A 30 7.51 -6.05 9.34
C ILE A 30 8.21 -7.29 8.74
N LYS A 31 9.23 -7.81 9.43
CA LYS A 31 9.89 -9.08 9.07
C LYS A 31 8.96 -10.30 9.18
N ALA A 32 8.14 -10.39 10.22
CA ALA A 32 7.16 -11.47 10.39
C ALA A 32 6.06 -11.39 9.33
N LEU A 33 5.52 -10.20 9.05
CA LEU A 33 4.55 -9.99 7.97
C LEU A 33 5.10 -10.36 6.59
N LEU A 34 6.34 -9.99 6.28
CA LEU A 34 6.99 -10.37 5.02
C LEU A 34 7.35 -11.86 4.97
N SER A 35 7.71 -12.47 6.10
CA SER A 35 7.99 -13.90 6.19
C SER A 35 6.73 -14.76 6.04
N GLU A 36 5.59 -14.27 6.51
CA GLU A 36 4.35 -15.03 6.56
C GLU A 36 3.46 -14.78 5.33
N TYR A 37 3.51 -13.59 4.74
CA TYR A 37 2.63 -13.19 3.64
C TYR A 37 3.38 -12.79 2.36
N GLY A 38 4.69 -12.95 2.30
CA GLY A 38 5.57 -12.34 1.29
C GLY A 38 5.06 -12.41 -0.15
N LEU A 39 4.65 -13.58 -0.63
CA LEU A 39 4.13 -13.73 -2.00
C LEU A 39 2.82 -12.96 -2.21
N ILE A 40 1.85 -13.15 -1.31
CA ILE A 40 0.54 -12.49 -1.41
C ILE A 40 0.68 -10.97 -1.26
N ALA A 41 1.49 -10.52 -0.31
CA ALA A 41 1.80 -9.12 -0.08
C ALA A 41 2.44 -8.49 -1.32
N LEU A 42 3.37 -9.19 -1.97
CA LEU A 42 4.05 -8.72 -3.18
C LEU A 42 3.08 -8.64 -4.36
N VAL A 43 2.31 -9.69 -4.62
CA VAL A 43 1.31 -9.72 -5.69
C VAL A 43 0.26 -8.62 -5.47
N PHE A 44 -0.19 -8.44 -4.23
CA PHE A 44 -1.12 -7.38 -3.88
C PHE A 44 -0.50 -5.98 -4.04
N HIS A 45 0.75 -5.78 -3.61
CA HIS A 45 1.45 -4.51 -3.80
C HIS A 45 1.53 -4.14 -5.29
N PHE A 46 1.94 -5.08 -6.12
CA PHE A 46 2.06 -4.87 -7.56
C PHE A 46 0.70 -4.67 -8.24
N SER A 47 -0.37 -5.34 -7.78
CA SER A 47 -1.70 -5.09 -8.35
C SER A 47 -2.21 -3.69 -8.03
N VAL A 48 -2.01 -3.20 -6.80
CA VAL A 48 -2.32 -1.81 -6.42
C VAL A 48 -1.45 -0.83 -7.21
N TRP A 49 -0.17 -1.14 -7.43
CA TRP A 49 0.72 -0.30 -8.24
C TRP A 49 0.29 -0.23 -9.71
N CYS A 50 0.03 -1.37 -10.36
CA CYS A 50 -0.42 -1.43 -11.75
C CYS A 50 -1.77 -0.73 -11.95
N THR A 51 -2.72 -0.93 -11.03
CA THR A 51 -4.02 -0.23 -11.08
C THR A 51 -3.87 1.27 -10.86
N SER A 52 -2.93 1.70 -10.00
CA SER A 52 -2.61 3.12 -9.82
C SER A 52 -2.03 3.73 -11.10
N LEU A 53 -1.07 3.06 -11.76
CA LEU A 53 -0.52 3.49 -13.04
C LEU A 53 -1.60 3.60 -14.11
N ALA A 54 -2.42 2.55 -14.28
CA ALA A 54 -3.48 2.52 -15.27
C ALA A 54 -4.50 3.65 -15.03
N THR A 55 -4.91 3.87 -13.77
CA THR A 55 -5.87 4.91 -13.41
C THR A 55 -5.32 6.30 -13.69
N VAL A 56 -4.11 6.62 -13.21
CA VAL A 56 -3.49 7.94 -13.42
C VAL A 56 -3.26 8.20 -14.91
N TYR A 57 -2.75 7.22 -15.64
CA TYR A 57 -2.53 7.33 -17.08
C TYR A 57 -3.84 7.53 -17.85
N ALA A 58 -4.90 6.81 -17.47
CA ALA A 58 -6.22 6.98 -18.06
C ALA A 58 -6.78 8.38 -17.80
N LEU A 59 -6.68 8.89 -16.55
CA LEU A 59 -7.12 10.25 -16.21
C LEU A 59 -6.39 11.31 -17.04
N LEU A 60 -5.07 11.19 -17.21
CA LEU A 60 -4.28 12.10 -18.06
C LEU A 60 -4.64 11.97 -19.54
N THR A 61 -4.96 10.76 -20.00
CA THR A 61 -5.36 10.49 -21.39
C THR A 61 -6.75 11.06 -21.70
N LEU A 62 -7.67 10.99 -20.73
CA LEU A 62 -9.03 11.54 -20.82
C LEU A 62 -9.10 13.07 -20.60
N GLY A 63 -7.96 13.72 -20.32
CA GLY A 63 -7.91 15.16 -20.06
C GLY A 63 -8.44 15.58 -18.68
N LEU A 64 -8.58 14.65 -17.73
CA LEU A 64 -9.08 14.90 -16.38
C LEU A 64 -7.98 15.35 -15.40
N ALA A 65 -7.02 16.14 -15.89
CA ALA A 65 -5.88 16.60 -15.12
C ALA A 65 -6.30 17.47 -13.92
N ASP A 66 -7.38 18.25 -14.03
CA ASP A 66 -7.89 19.09 -12.95
C ASP A 66 -8.42 18.29 -11.76
N SER A 67 -9.07 17.15 -12.02
CA SER A 67 -9.52 16.24 -10.96
C SER A 67 -8.32 15.63 -10.23
N LEU A 68 -7.26 15.31 -10.97
CA LEU A 68 -6.03 14.77 -10.41
C LEU A 68 -5.27 15.82 -9.59
N ALA A 69 -5.26 17.08 -10.04
CA ALA A 69 -4.71 18.21 -9.28
C ALA A 69 -5.45 18.40 -7.94
N GLY A 70 -6.78 18.28 -7.92
CA GLY A 70 -7.56 18.35 -6.70
C GLY A 70 -7.25 17.24 -5.70
N VAL A 71 -6.99 16.02 -6.17
CA VAL A 71 -6.58 14.90 -5.32
C VAL A 71 -5.16 15.09 -4.79
N LEU A 72 -4.21 15.50 -5.65
CA LEU A 72 -2.83 15.79 -5.27
C LEU A 72 -2.76 16.90 -4.21
N GLY A 73 -3.52 17.98 -4.40
CA GLY A 73 -3.59 19.09 -3.44
C GLY A 73 -4.11 18.66 -2.07
N ARG A 74 -5.08 17.74 -1.99
CA ARG A 74 -5.56 17.17 -0.72
C ARG A 74 -4.52 16.29 -0.03
N LEU A 75 -3.62 15.69 -0.80
CA LEU A 75 -2.49 14.91 -0.32
C LEU A 75 -1.27 15.78 0.02
N GLY A 76 -1.37 17.10 -0.12
CA GLY A 76 -0.25 18.03 0.10
C GLY A 76 0.86 17.92 -0.96
N LEU A 77 0.55 17.34 -2.12
CA LEU A 77 1.49 17.15 -3.22
C LEU A 77 1.32 18.27 -4.25
N ASP A 78 2.44 18.80 -4.73
CA ASP A 78 2.45 19.80 -5.80
C ASP A 78 2.03 19.17 -7.13
N GLY A 79 1.15 19.85 -7.87
CA GLY A 79 0.67 19.46 -9.19
C GLY A 79 1.73 19.60 -10.29
N GLY A 80 2.97 19.99 -9.99
CA GLY A 80 4.05 20.17 -10.98
C GLY A 80 4.26 18.98 -11.93
N ALA A 81 3.96 17.75 -11.52
CA ALA A 81 4.01 16.57 -12.39
C ALA A 81 2.99 16.61 -13.54
N LEU A 82 1.88 17.35 -13.39
CA LEU A 82 0.82 17.52 -14.40
C LEU A 82 1.27 18.46 -15.55
N ASN A 83 2.15 19.41 -15.27
CA ASN A 83 2.63 20.38 -16.26
C ASN A 83 3.44 19.72 -17.39
N GLY A 84 4.00 18.53 -17.15
CA GLY A 84 4.77 17.75 -18.13
C GLY A 84 3.95 16.73 -18.92
N ALA A 85 2.62 16.64 -18.73
CA ALA A 85 1.78 15.57 -19.30
C ALA A 85 1.45 15.73 -20.81
N ALA A 86 2.22 16.51 -21.56
CA ALA A 86 2.01 16.71 -22.99
C ALA A 86 2.55 15.53 -23.82
N GLY A 87 1.73 15.00 -24.74
CA GLY A 87 2.09 13.86 -25.58
C GLY A 87 2.21 12.52 -24.84
N LEU A 88 2.48 11.45 -25.58
CA LEU A 88 2.48 10.08 -25.05
C LEU A 88 3.56 9.87 -23.96
N ALA A 89 4.80 10.27 -24.26
CA ALA A 89 5.92 10.12 -23.33
C ALA A 89 5.76 11.02 -22.09
N GLY A 90 5.26 12.25 -22.26
CA GLY A 90 5.00 13.17 -21.15
C GLY A 90 3.96 12.61 -20.18
N ARG A 91 2.87 12.02 -20.70
CA ARG A 91 1.85 11.33 -19.86
C ARG A 91 2.41 10.15 -19.09
N ALA A 92 3.25 9.33 -19.73
CA ALA A 92 3.89 8.21 -19.06
C ALA A 92 4.79 8.70 -17.90
N THR A 93 5.66 9.67 -18.15
CA THR A 93 6.54 10.25 -17.12
C THR A 93 5.78 10.92 -15.99
N ALA A 94 4.75 11.72 -16.31
CA ALA A 94 3.87 12.34 -15.32
C ALA A 94 3.15 11.28 -14.47
N THR A 95 2.68 10.19 -15.10
CA THR A 95 2.05 9.07 -14.39
C THR A 95 3.00 8.42 -13.41
N PHE A 96 4.23 8.10 -13.83
CA PHE A 96 5.23 7.54 -12.95
C PHE A 96 5.56 8.47 -11.78
N GLY A 97 5.74 9.78 -12.02
CA GLY A 97 6.01 10.75 -10.96
C GLY A 97 4.88 10.82 -9.93
N ILE A 98 3.63 10.84 -10.38
CA ILE A 98 2.45 10.90 -9.50
C ILE A 98 2.30 9.61 -8.70
N VAL A 99 2.44 8.45 -9.35
CA VAL A 99 2.32 7.14 -8.68
C VAL A 99 3.46 6.92 -7.67
N GLU A 100 4.64 7.47 -7.92
CA GLU A 100 5.75 7.37 -6.97
C GLU A 100 5.59 8.33 -5.79
N ALA A 101 5.01 9.52 -6.01
CA ALA A 101 4.69 10.44 -4.91
C ALA A 101 3.71 9.85 -3.89
N ILE A 102 2.77 9.00 -4.33
CA ILE A 102 1.87 8.24 -3.45
C ILE A 102 2.47 6.89 -2.99
N GLY A 103 3.72 6.60 -3.34
CA GLY A 103 4.42 5.36 -3.02
C GLY A 103 4.40 4.97 -1.54
N PRO A 104 4.75 5.87 -0.61
CA PRO A 104 4.70 5.58 0.83
C PRO A 104 3.29 5.22 1.31
N ALA A 105 2.27 5.95 0.84
CA ALA A 105 0.87 5.67 1.16
C ALA A 105 0.41 4.30 0.62
N ARG A 106 0.82 3.96 -0.62
CA ARG A 106 0.55 2.65 -1.23
C ARG A 106 1.20 1.52 -0.43
N LEU A 107 2.45 1.68 0.00
CA LEU A 107 3.14 0.70 0.82
C LEU A 107 2.43 0.52 2.17
N ALA A 108 2.09 1.63 2.85
CA ALA A 108 1.37 1.59 4.12
C ALA A 108 -0.01 0.89 3.98
N LEU A 109 -0.76 1.21 2.92
CA LEU A 109 -2.02 0.53 2.61
C LEU A 109 -1.81 -0.96 2.36
N THR A 110 -0.77 -1.33 1.60
CA THR A 110 -0.45 -2.73 1.31
C THR A 110 -0.18 -3.47 2.63
N VAL A 111 0.69 -2.95 3.48
CA VAL A 111 1.04 -3.58 4.77
C VAL A 111 -0.18 -3.70 5.68
N ALA A 112 -1.00 -2.65 5.78
CA ALA A 112 -2.20 -2.65 6.61
C ALA A 112 -3.31 -3.59 6.11
N ALA A 113 -3.47 -3.74 4.79
CA ALA A 113 -4.52 -4.56 4.19
C ALA A 113 -4.10 -6.02 3.96
N THR A 114 -2.80 -6.31 3.88
CA THR A 114 -2.25 -7.64 3.57
C THR A 114 -2.84 -8.75 4.45
N PRO A 115 -2.99 -8.61 5.78
CA PRO A 115 -3.53 -9.69 6.62
C PRO A 115 -4.95 -10.12 6.22
N LYS A 116 -5.82 -9.15 5.92
CA LYS A 116 -7.20 -9.44 5.49
C LYS A 116 -7.25 -10.02 4.08
N VAL A 117 -6.38 -9.53 3.20
CA VAL A 117 -6.29 -10.01 1.81
C VAL A 117 -5.76 -11.44 1.77
N SER A 118 -4.78 -11.78 2.60
CA SER A 118 -4.19 -13.12 2.65
C SER A 118 -5.15 -14.17 3.20
N GLU A 119 -5.90 -13.86 4.26
CA GLU A 119 -6.98 -14.72 4.77
C GLU A 119 -7.98 -15.09 3.66
N ARG A 120 -8.37 -14.10 2.86
CA ARG A 120 -9.30 -14.30 1.74
C ARG A 120 -8.64 -15.05 0.58
N ALA A 121 -7.39 -14.73 0.25
CA ALA A 121 -6.67 -15.29 -0.89
C ALA A 121 -6.35 -16.77 -0.69
N ARG A 122 -6.00 -17.19 0.53
CA ARG A 122 -5.69 -18.61 0.87
C ARG A 122 -6.89 -19.55 0.72
N GLN A 123 -8.10 -19.02 0.56
CA GLN A 123 -9.30 -19.81 0.26
C GLN A 123 -9.31 -20.33 -1.19
N TYR A 124 -8.50 -19.74 -2.08
CA TYR A 124 -8.42 -20.15 -3.49
C TYR A 124 -7.30 -21.16 -3.71
N ALA A 125 -7.61 -22.26 -4.39
CA ALA A 125 -6.66 -23.33 -4.69
C ALA A 125 -5.42 -22.81 -5.44
N ALA A 126 -5.62 -21.93 -6.42
CA ALA A 126 -4.54 -21.32 -7.21
C ALA A 126 -3.52 -20.55 -6.35
N VAL A 127 -3.94 -19.95 -5.24
CA VAL A 127 -3.03 -19.22 -4.34
C VAL A 127 -2.17 -20.19 -3.55
N ARG A 128 -2.77 -21.29 -3.06
CA ARG A 128 -2.03 -22.32 -2.33
C ARG A 128 -1.03 -23.05 -3.24
N ASP A 129 -1.43 -23.34 -4.48
CA ASP A 129 -0.56 -24.00 -5.46
C ASP A 129 0.61 -23.10 -5.85
N ALA A 130 0.37 -21.79 -5.97
CA ALA A 130 1.43 -20.80 -6.19
C ALA A 130 2.37 -20.68 -5.00
N GLU A 131 1.87 -20.65 -3.76
CA GLU A 131 2.70 -20.64 -2.55
C GLU A 131 3.57 -21.90 -2.46
N ALA A 132 2.99 -23.08 -2.72
CA ALA A 132 3.73 -24.36 -2.73
C ALA A 132 4.80 -24.39 -3.83
N TRP A 133 4.49 -23.87 -5.02
CA TRP A 133 5.47 -23.76 -6.10
C TRP A 133 6.64 -22.83 -5.71
N VAL A 134 6.35 -21.66 -5.13
CA VAL A 134 7.41 -20.74 -4.68
C VAL A 134 8.30 -21.38 -3.61
N GLN A 135 7.72 -22.08 -2.63
CA GLN A 135 8.50 -22.79 -1.61
C GLN A 135 9.43 -23.84 -2.24
N SER A 136 8.94 -24.62 -3.22
CA SER A 136 9.78 -25.61 -3.93
C SER A 136 10.97 -24.98 -4.67
N GLN A 137 10.81 -23.76 -5.22
CA GLN A 137 11.89 -23.05 -5.89
C GLN A 137 12.92 -22.53 -4.88
N ILE A 138 12.48 -22.02 -3.73
CA ILE A 138 13.37 -21.56 -2.66
C ILE A 138 14.21 -22.73 -2.14
N GLU A 139 13.61 -23.90 -1.92
CA GLU A 139 14.33 -25.11 -1.50
C GLU A 139 15.35 -25.55 -2.55
N THR A 140 14.98 -25.53 -3.83
CA THR A 140 15.87 -25.87 -4.94
C THR A 140 17.07 -24.93 -5.02
N ILE A 141 16.85 -23.61 -4.87
CA ILE A 141 17.90 -22.60 -4.88
C ILE A 141 18.80 -22.75 -3.65
N THR A 142 18.21 -22.96 -2.48
CA THR A 142 18.95 -23.16 -1.22
C THR A 142 19.80 -24.42 -1.28
N ALA A 143 19.29 -25.51 -1.83
CA ALA A 143 20.06 -26.74 -2.03
C ALA A 143 21.24 -26.53 -2.98
N LYS A 144 21.05 -25.77 -4.08
CA LYS A 144 22.12 -25.44 -5.03
C LYS A 144 23.18 -24.52 -4.43
N LEU A 145 22.80 -23.58 -3.58
CA LEU A 145 23.72 -22.63 -2.93
C LEU A 145 24.43 -23.26 -1.71
N GLY A 146 23.74 -24.11 -0.94
CA GLY A 146 24.30 -24.82 0.22
C GLY A 146 25.19 -26.00 -0.14
N GLY A 147 25.06 -26.56 -1.35
CA GLY A 147 25.88 -27.67 -1.85
C GLY A 147 27.32 -27.30 -2.24
N GLY A 148 27.70 -26.01 -2.24
CA GLY A 148 29.01 -25.55 -2.69
C GLY A 148 30.15 -25.62 -1.67
N SER A 149 29.92 -26.07 -0.43
CA SER A 149 30.92 -26.01 0.66
C SER A 149 31.65 -27.33 0.96
N LYS A 150 31.62 -28.32 0.06
CA LYS A 150 32.43 -29.55 0.21
C LYS A 150 32.86 -30.10 -1.15
N GLN A 151 33.91 -29.53 -1.74
CA GLN A 151 34.92 -30.28 -2.49
C GLN A 151 36.27 -29.60 -2.32
#